data_AF-A0A6L8N2I5-F1
#
_entry.id   AF-A0A6L8N2I5-F1
#
_cell.length_a   1.000
_cell.length_b   1.000
_cell.length_c   1.000
_cell.angle_alpha   90.00
_cell.angle_beta   90.00
_cell.angle_gamma   90.00
#
_symmetry.space_group_name_H-M   'P 1'
#
loop_
_entity.id
_entity.type
_entity.pdbx_description
1 polymer ?
#
loop_
_entity_poly.entity_id
_entity_poly.type
_entity_poly.pdbx_seq_one_letter_code
_entity_poly.pdbx_strand_id
1 'polypeptide(L)'
;MATVDVSDLSAFGLTKELPLVYWLGLAVLTGGFWHCVRDPLRSNLWPLAYTVGLLVFERATQAVVYPTPLYAWAWKHDAVIEHLIDAGRLQRGPELAEMAVYDQWPGFFAAQAAVVKLTGAENALAFMAWWPLLSSLLMVLPLLLIYRTFTQDRRLVWTGVWIFSVANWVGQDYFSPQSMAFLLYLGVIAVALRRAEAPAPGRRARQIVWTALLVPLIAAIVVSHQLTPVMLVVSLAALCVMGRYRDWTLVIVLVLVFAAWNLTASLPFLREAVPDMIKSFGDVSSNLERGYGSVPTGSGALFASWAARILSALVVLLAAAGVFLGGKPLRTRARPLLLLAGVPPLLAIANGYGSEMIFRVLMFMLPFLAFFAAAS
;
A
#
# COMPACT_ATOMS: atom_id res chain seq x y z
N MET A 1 1.17 10.61 33.54
CA MET A 1 1.41 9.61 32.48
C MET A 1 2.91 9.38 32.43
N ALA A 2 3.39 8.14 32.57
CA ALA A 2 4.81 7.86 32.40
C ALA A 2 5.20 8.18 30.96
N THR A 3 6.09 9.15 30.78
CA THR A 3 6.65 9.52 29.48
C THR A 3 7.65 8.45 29.08
N VAL A 4 7.39 7.76 27.96
CA VAL A 4 8.36 6.81 27.39
C VAL A 4 9.58 7.59 26.91
N ASP A 5 10.76 7.28 27.44
CA ASP A 5 12.01 7.88 26.99
C ASP A 5 12.48 7.14 25.72
N VAL A 6 12.38 7.82 24.58
CA VAL A 6 12.80 7.26 23.28
C VAL A 6 14.31 7.38 23.03
N SER A 7 15.04 8.09 23.88
CA SER A 7 16.50 8.27 23.74
C SER A 7 17.30 7.08 24.26
N ASP A 8 16.71 6.25 25.12
CA ASP A 8 17.31 5.04 25.69
C ASP A 8 16.36 3.84 25.55
N LEU A 9 16.15 3.39 24.31
CA LEU A 9 15.32 2.22 24.04
C LEU A 9 16.15 0.93 24.18
N SER A 10 15.57 -0.07 24.86
CA SER A 10 16.14 -1.41 24.86
C SER A 10 16.23 -2.01 23.45
N ALA A 11 16.95 -3.13 23.32
CA ALA A 11 17.10 -3.84 22.04
C ALA A 11 15.76 -4.19 21.35
N PHE A 12 14.65 -4.25 22.10
CA PHE A 12 13.30 -4.56 21.61
C PHE A 12 12.44 -3.32 21.29
N GLY A 13 13.04 -2.13 21.33
CA GLY A 13 12.37 -0.87 21.04
C GLY A 13 11.23 -0.56 22.01
N LEU A 14 10.17 0.09 21.50
CA LEU A 14 9.00 0.48 22.29
C LEU A 14 8.27 -0.67 22.98
N THR A 15 8.42 -1.91 22.49
CA THR A 15 7.64 -3.04 23.02
C THR A 15 7.90 -3.31 24.51
N LYS A 16 9.11 -3.02 24.99
CA LYS A 16 9.49 -3.19 26.40
C LYS A 16 9.19 -1.96 27.26
N GLU A 17 9.17 -0.78 26.65
CA GLU A 17 9.02 0.50 27.36
C GLU A 17 7.55 0.95 27.46
N LEU A 18 6.65 0.39 26.65
CA LEU A 18 5.23 0.70 26.71
C LEU A 18 4.58 0.14 28.00
N PRO A 19 3.73 0.93 28.69
CA PRO A 19 3.12 0.53 29.95
C PRO A 19 2.16 -0.65 29.77
N LEU A 20 1.97 -1.47 30.81
CA LEU A 20 1.03 -2.62 30.79
C LEU A 20 -0.39 -2.22 30.34
N VAL A 21 -0.82 -1.00 30.66
CA VAL A 21 -2.12 -0.45 30.25
C VAL A 21 -2.26 -0.39 28.72
N TYR A 22 -1.19 -0.14 27.97
CA TYR A 22 -1.21 -0.16 26.51
C TYR A 22 -1.60 -1.56 25.98
N TRP A 23 -0.94 -2.60 26.52
CA TRP A 23 -1.19 -3.99 26.13
C TRP A 23 -2.57 -4.48 26.55
N LEU A 24 -3.04 -4.12 27.75
CA LEU A 24 -4.41 -4.40 28.19
C LEU A 24 -5.44 -3.71 27.30
N GLY A 25 -5.19 -2.45 26.92
CA GLY A 25 -6.03 -1.71 25.97
C GLY A 25 -6.13 -2.41 24.62
N LEU A 26 -5.00 -2.85 24.05
CA LEU A 26 -4.96 -3.59 22.80
C LEU A 26 -5.70 -4.94 22.89
N ALA A 27 -5.59 -5.64 24.02
CA ALA A 27 -6.31 -6.89 24.27
C ALA A 27 -7.83 -6.68 24.32
N VAL A 28 -8.30 -5.65 25.05
CA VAL A 28 -9.72 -5.27 25.13
C VAL A 28 -10.24 -4.84 23.77
N LEU A 29 -9.47 -4.04 23.03
CA LEU A 29 -9.79 -3.58 21.69
C LEU A 29 -9.95 -4.75 20.71
N THR A 30 -9.03 -5.71 20.74
CA THR A 30 -9.07 -6.91 19.91
C THR A 30 -10.24 -7.81 20.30
N GLY A 31 -10.45 -8.07 21.60
CA GLY A 31 -11.59 -8.85 22.08
C GLY A 31 -12.95 -8.23 21.73
N GLY A 32 -13.06 -6.90 21.86
CA GLY A 32 -14.24 -6.14 21.50
C GLY A 32 -14.56 -6.20 20.00
N PHE A 33 -13.53 -6.12 19.14
CA PHE A 33 -13.68 -6.34 17.70
C PHE A 33 -14.29 -7.72 17.42
N TRP A 34 -13.70 -8.79 17.95
CA TRP A 34 -14.17 -10.16 17.71
C TRP A 34 -15.58 -10.41 18.24
N HIS A 35 -15.92 -9.82 19.39
CA HIS A 35 -17.28 -9.86 19.92
C HIS A 35 -18.27 -9.16 18.97
N CYS A 36 -17.98 -7.92 18.57
CA CYS A 36 -18.88 -7.11 17.75
C CYS A 36 -18.99 -7.60 16.31
N VAL A 37 -17.92 -8.15 15.72
CA VAL A 37 -17.97 -8.67 14.34
C VAL A 37 -18.82 -9.93 14.27
N ARG A 38 -18.84 -10.74 15.33
CA ARG A 38 -19.63 -11.97 15.43
C ARG A 38 -21.09 -11.73 15.80
N ASP A 39 -21.39 -10.68 16.56
CA ASP A 39 -22.77 -10.36 16.94
C ASP A 39 -23.54 -9.74 15.75
N PRO A 40 -24.56 -10.44 15.20
CA PRO A 40 -25.34 -9.93 14.07
C PRO A 40 -26.21 -8.72 14.44
N LEU A 41 -26.53 -8.51 15.73
CA LEU A 41 -27.38 -7.41 16.20
C LEU A 41 -26.64 -6.07 16.23
N ARG A 42 -25.30 -6.08 16.29
CA ARG A 42 -24.48 -4.87 16.34
C ARG A 42 -24.37 -4.21 14.97
N SER A 43 -24.42 -2.89 14.89
CA SER A 43 -24.19 -2.20 13.61
C SER A 43 -22.75 -2.36 13.11
N ASN A 44 -22.55 -2.13 11.80
CA ASN A 44 -21.22 -2.09 11.18
C ASN A 44 -20.32 -0.95 11.70
N LEU A 45 -20.86 -0.01 12.47
CA LEU A 45 -20.08 1.06 13.10
C LEU A 45 -19.12 0.52 14.17
N TRP A 46 -19.47 -0.58 14.83
CA TRP A 46 -18.61 -1.16 15.87
C TRP A 46 -17.32 -1.77 15.30
N PRO A 47 -17.36 -2.69 14.32
CA PRO A 47 -16.14 -3.16 13.67
C PRO A 47 -15.30 -2.01 13.10
N LEU A 48 -15.93 -0.99 12.50
CA LEU A 48 -15.23 0.21 12.03
C LEU A 48 -14.51 0.93 13.18
N ALA A 49 -15.20 1.22 14.27
CA ALA A 49 -14.63 1.92 15.42
C ALA A 49 -13.46 1.15 16.03
N TYR A 50 -13.56 -0.17 16.15
CA TYR A 50 -12.47 -1.01 16.63
C TYR A 50 -11.30 -1.06 15.66
N THR A 51 -11.54 -1.14 14.34
CA THR A 51 -10.47 -1.07 13.33
C THR A 51 -9.77 0.30 13.34
N VAL A 52 -10.52 1.40 13.45
CA VAL A 52 -9.95 2.74 13.60
C VAL A 52 -9.12 2.82 14.88
N GLY A 53 -9.63 2.28 15.99
CA GLY A 53 -8.89 2.19 17.25
C GLY A 53 -7.60 1.40 17.10
N LEU A 54 -7.61 0.26 16.41
CA LEU A 54 -6.41 -0.53 16.12
C LEU A 54 -5.38 0.32 15.36
N LEU A 55 -5.80 1.00 14.29
CA LEU A 55 -4.92 1.85 13.49
C LEU A 55 -4.36 3.01 14.30
N VAL A 56 -5.15 3.61 15.20
CA VAL A 56 -4.65 4.63 16.13
C VAL A 56 -3.58 4.03 17.05
N PHE A 57 -3.81 2.87 17.64
CA PHE A 57 -2.80 2.20 18.48
C PHE A 57 -1.53 1.88 17.69
N GLU A 58 -1.63 1.30 16.49
CA GLU A 58 -0.45 0.90 15.72
C GLU A 58 0.33 2.08 15.16
N ARG A 59 -0.38 3.07 14.60
CA ARG A 59 0.21 4.10 13.74
C ARG A 59 0.36 5.45 14.45
N ALA A 60 -0.58 5.83 15.31
CA ALA A 60 -0.49 7.10 16.04
C ALA A 60 0.53 7.04 17.19
N THR A 61 0.75 5.85 17.79
CA THR A 61 1.75 5.67 18.84
C THR A 61 3.13 6.16 18.40
N GLN A 62 3.52 5.91 17.15
CA GLN A 62 4.79 6.42 16.62
C GLN A 62 4.82 7.96 16.59
N ALA A 63 3.77 8.60 16.06
CA ALA A 63 3.68 10.05 15.97
C ALA A 63 3.61 10.76 17.34
N VAL A 64 3.08 10.08 18.37
CA VAL A 64 2.95 10.62 19.73
C VAL A 64 4.23 10.42 20.54
N VAL A 65 4.90 9.29 20.36
CA VAL A 65 6.04 8.89 21.20
C VAL A 65 7.36 9.43 20.65
N TYR A 66 7.53 9.48 19.33
CA TYR A 66 8.76 10.02 18.73
C TYR A 66 8.60 11.51 18.39
N PRO A 67 9.59 12.36 18.74
CA PRO A 67 9.56 13.78 18.41
C PRO A 67 9.82 14.04 16.91
N THR A 68 10.33 13.04 16.19
CA THR A 68 10.73 13.15 14.78
C THR A 68 10.31 11.90 13.99
N PRO A 69 10.23 11.97 12.65
CA PRO A 69 9.93 10.81 11.82
C PRO A 69 10.94 9.66 12.03
N LEU A 70 10.42 8.47 12.29
CA LEU A 70 11.21 7.27 12.60
C LEU A 70 12.09 6.80 11.43
N TYR A 71 11.62 6.99 10.20
CA TYR A 71 12.32 6.52 9.01
C TYR A 71 13.20 7.63 8.44
N ALA A 72 14.52 7.38 8.38
CA ALA A 72 15.50 8.31 7.81
C ALA A 72 15.15 8.76 6.38
N TRP A 73 14.48 7.91 5.59
CA TRP A 73 14.01 8.22 4.24
C TRP A 73 12.98 9.34 4.18
N ALA A 74 12.19 9.51 5.25
CA ALA A 74 11.15 10.53 5.31
C ALA A 74 11.76 11.96 5.28
N TRP A 75 12.94 12.13 5.88
CA TRP A 75 13.70 13.39 5.83
C TRP A 75 14.15 13.77 4.42
N LYS A 76 14.45 12.79 3.57
CA LYS A 76 14.77 13.05 2.15
C LYS A 76 13.56 13.66 1.43
N HIS A 77 12.36 13.20 1.74
CA HIS A 77 11.14 13.73 1.13
C HIS A 77 10.84 15.16 1.56
N ASP A 78 11.09 15.51 2.82
CA ASP A 78 10.95 16.90 3.30
C ASP A 78 11.89 17.84 2.55
N ALA A 79 13.17 17.47 2.42
CA ALA A 79 14.16 18.26 1.68
C ALA A 79 13.77 18.46 0.19
N VAL A 80 13.21 17.43 -0.46
CA VAL A 80 12.70 17.55 -1.84
C VAL A 80 11.52 18.52 -1.91
N ILE A 81 10.61 18.50 -0.92
CA ILE A 81 9.46 19.40 -0.86
C ILE A 81 9.91 20.84 -0.63
N GLU A 82 10.79 21.07 0.33
CA GLU A 82 11.36 22.38 0.64
C GLU A 82 12.08 22.95 -0.59
N HIS A 83 12.92 22.14 -1.24
CA HIS A 83 13.58 22.52 -2.48
C HIS A 83 12.59 22.94 -3.57
N LEU A 84 11.50 22.19 -3.75
CA LEU A 84 10.46 22.50 -4.74
C LEU A 84 9.73 23.81 -4.40
N ILE A 85 9.49 24.07 -3.11
CA ILE A 85 8.85 25.29 -2.61
C ILE A 85 9.73 26.51 -2.92
N ASP A 86 11.03 26.42 -2.61
CA ASP A 86 12.02 27.49 -2.73
C ASP A 86 12.39 27.78 -4.19
N ALA A 87 12.71 26.74 -4.94
CA ALA A 87 13.13 26.87 -6.33
C ALA A 87 11.96 27.26 -7.24
N GLY A 88 10.72 26.89 -6.89
CA GLY A 88 9.52 27.11 -7.70
C GLY A 88 9.53 26.37 -9.04
N ARG A 89 10.50 25.47 -9.28
CA ARG A 89 10.71 24.72 -10.52
C ARG A 89 11.36 23.38 -10.23
N LEU A 90 11.12 22.41 -11.12
CA LEU A 90 11.83 21.15 -11.13
C LEU A 90 13.24 21.35 -11.70
N GLN A 91 14.23 20.69 -11.12
CA GLN A 91 15.61 20.63 -11.58
C GLN A 91 15.85 19.28 -12.28
N ARG A 92 15.97 19.31 -13.62
CA ARG A 92 16.14 18.08 -14.42
C ARG A 92 17.60 17.85 -14.85
N GLY A 93 18.55 18.29 -14.04
CA GLY A 93 19.99 18.26 -14.34
C GLY A 93 20.74 17.11 -13.66
N PRO A 94 21.95 16.76 -14.15
CA PRO A 94 22.79 15.70 -13.58
C PRO A 94 23.32 16.01 -12.16
N GLU A 95 23.18 17.26 -11.71
CA GLU A 95 23.62 17.75 -10.39
C GLU A 95 22.91 17.06 -9.22
N LEU A 96 21.73 16.47 -9.42
CA LEU A 96 20.96 15.81 -8.38
C LEU A 96 21.32 14.33 -8.13
N ALA A 97 22.14 13.70 -8.98
CA ALA A 97 22.51 12.29 -8.88
C ALA A 97 21.31 11.37 -8.52
N GLU A 98 21.38 10.62 -7.40
CA GLU A 98 20.30 9.74 -6.94
C GLU A 98 18.98 10.45 -6.60
N MET A 99 19.01 11.76 -6.32
CA MET A 99 17.80 12.57 -6.05
C MET A 99 17.05 12.95 -7.32
N ALA A 100 17.68 12.80 -8.49
CA ALA A 100 17.07 13.16 -9.78
C ALA A 100 15.74 12.42 -10.02
N VAL A 101 15.57 11.22 -9.45
CA VAL A 101 14.33 10.44 -9.54
C VAL A 101 13.12 11.22 -9.01
N TYR A 102 13.29 12.02 -7.95
CA TYR A 102 12.17 12.74 -7.33
C TYR A 102 11.65 13.88 -8.21
N ASP A 103 12.52 14.46 -9.03
CA ASP A 103 12.17 15.52 -9.98
C ASP A 103 11.52 14.96 -11.27
N GLN A 104 11.74 13.68 -11.58
CA GLN A 104 11.09 12.99 -12.71
C GLN A 104 9.71 12.43 -12.37
N TRP A 105 9.44 12.16 -11.09
CA TRP A 105 8.13 11.77 -10.57
C TRP A 105 7.68 12.72 -9.44
N PRO A 106 7.43 14.00 -9.77
CA PRO A 106 7.23 15.05 -8.78
C PRO A 106 5.83 15.08 -8.18
N GLY A 107 4.89 14.27 -8.68
CA GLY A 107 3.46 14.41 -8.38
C GLY A 107 3.13 14.36 -6.88
N PHE A 108 3.77 13.46 -6.14
CA PHE A 108 3.62 13.38 -4.69
C PHE A 108 4.18 14.65 -4.03
N PHE A 109 5.43 15.01 -4.31
CA PHE A 109 6.09 16.15 -3.68
C PHE A 109 5.40 17.47 -4.00
N ALA A 110 4.94 17.66 -5.23
CA ALA A 110 4.17 18.84 -5.64
C ALA A 110 2.84 18.94 -4.90
N ALA A 111 2.13 17.82 -4.71
CA ALA A 111 0.90 17.80 -3.90
C ALA A 111 1.17 18.16 -2.44
N GLN A 112 2.26 17.63 -1.85
CA GLN A 112 2.63 17.95 -0.47
C GLN A 112 3.12 19.40 -0.31
N ALA A 113 3.88 19.92 -1.27
CA ALA A 113 4.27 21.34 -1.32
C ALA A 113 3.05 22.26 -1.37
N ALA A 114 2.00 21.87 -2.12
CA ALA A 114 0.73 22.60 -2.11
C ALA A 114 0.06 22.55 -0.73
N VAL A 115 0.08 21.41 -0.04
CA VAL A 115 -0.45 21.29 1.34
C VAL A 115 0.30 22.21 2.30
N VAL A 116 1.64 22.23 2.27
CA VAL A 116 2.46 23.14 3.09
C VAL A 116 2.05 24.60 2.83
N LYS A 117 2.00 25.01 1.56
CA LYS A 117 1.61 26.37 1.16
C LYS A 117 0.17 26.74 1.55
N LEU A 118 -0.79 25.82 1.40
CA LEU A 118 -2.21 26.05 1.69
C LEU A 118 -2.51 26.09 3.19
N THR A 119 -1.79 25.30 3.98
CA THR A 119 -1.99 25.22 5.43
C THR A 119 -1.19 26.27 6.20
N GLY A 120 -0.17 26.86 5.57
CA GLY A 120 0.78 27.75 6.24
C GLY A 120 1.71 27.01 7.20
N ALA A 121 1.86 25.69 7.05
CA ALA A 121 2.83 24.92 7.82
C ALA A 121 4.26 25.35 7.47
N GLU A 122 5.18 25.27 8.43
CA GLU A 122 6.58 25.62 8.21
C GLU A 122 7.27 24.66 7.22
N ASN A 123 6.97 23.35 7.33
CA ASN A 123 7.52 22.30 6.47
C ASN A 123 6.61 21.06 6.49
N ALA A 124 6.98 20.00 5.75
CA ALA A 124 6.18 18.78 5.68
C ALA A 124 6.29 17.94 6.96
N LEU A 125 7.34 18.11 7.76
CA LEU A 125 7.53 17.40 9.04
C LEU A 125 6.33 17.57 9.98
N ALA A 126 5.66 18.73 9.93
CA ALA A 126 4.49 19.05 10.74
C ALA A 126 3.36 18.00 10.65
N PHE A 127 3.20 17.34 9.49
CA PHE A 127 2.17 16.32 9.28
C PHE A 127 2.74 14.95 8.86
N MET A 128 4.03 14.88 8.52
CA MET A 128 4.69 13.66 8.05
C MET A 128 4.57 12.49 9.04
N ALA A 129 4.71 12.75 10.33
CA ALA A 129 4.59 11.73 11.38
C ALA A 129 3.18 11.12 11.45
N TRP A 130 2.15 11.88 11.04
CA TRP A 130 0.74 11.46 11.03
C TRP A 130 0.31 10.80 9.72
N TRP A 131 1.20 10.65 8.75
CA TRP A 131 0.86 10.04 7.47
C TRP A 131 0.53 8.54 7.53
N PRO A 132 1.27 7.68 8.29
CA PRO A 132 0.90 6.26 8.43
C PRO A 132 -0.52 6.08 8.99
N LEU A 133 -0.79 6.84 10.06
CA LEU A 133 -2.07 7.48 10.39
C LEU A 133 -3.16 7.48 9.30
N LEU A 134 -3.12 8.61 8.59
CA LEU A 134 -4.05 9.03 7.58
C LEU A 134 -4.15 8.03 6.44
N SER A 135 -3.02 7.56 5.91
CA SER A 135 -2.99 6.63 4.78
C SER A 135 -3.68 5.31 5.12
N SER A 136 -3.43 4.75 6.31
CA SER A 136 -4.09 3.51 6.77
C SER A 136 -5.60 3.69 6.94
N LEU A 137 -6.05 4.82 7.50
CA LEU A 137 -7.49 5.14 7.60
C LEU A 137 -8.13 5.25 6.22
N LEU A 138 -7.47 5.92 5.27
CA LEU A 138 -7.95 6.07 3.90
C LEU A 138 -8.02 4.73 3.17
N MET A 139 -7.11 3.78 3.46
CA MET A 139 -7.11 2.43 2.87
C MET A 139 -8.30 1.57 3.30
N VAL A 140 -8.95 1.86 4.45
CA VAL A 140 -10.14 1.11 4.88
C VAL A 140 -11.26 1.19 3.84
N LEU A 141 -11.47 2.36 3.22
CA LEU A 141 -12.54 2.56 2.24
C LEU A 141 -12.40 1.66 1.00
N PRO A 142 -11.30 1.68 0.22
CA PRO A 142 -11.17 0.82 -0.95
C PRO A 142 -11.19 -0.67 -0.57
N LEU A 143 -10.65 -1.08 0.59
CA LEU A 143 -10.75 -2.47 1.06
C LEU A 143 -12.21 -2.89 1.28
N LEU A 144 -13.00 -2.07 1.97
CA LEU A 144 -14.43 -2.33 2.15
C LEU A 144 -15.17 -2.42 0.81
N LEU A 145 -14.84 -1.56 -0.14
CA LEU A 145 -15.43 -1.57 -1.49
C LEU A 145 -15.07 -2.84 -2.27
N ILE A 146 -13.80 -3.27 -2.20
CA ILE A 146 -13.33 -4.51 -2.83
C ILE A 146 -14.04 -5.72 -2.21
N TYR A 147 -13.97 -5.89 -0.88
CA TYR A 147 -14.50 -7.09 -0.23
C TYR A 147 -16.01 -7.22 -0.36
N ARG A 148 -16.76 -6.11 -0.24
CA ARG A 148 -18.23 -6.08 -0.43
C ARG A 148 -18.67 -6.37 -1.87
N THR A 149 -17.76 -6.39 -2.83
CA THR A 149 -18.04 -6.86 -4.19
C THR A 149 -18.29 -8.38 -4.20
N PHE A 150 -17.59 -9.13 -3.33
CA PHE A 150 -17.57 -10.59 -3.36
C PHE A 150 -18.36 -11.25 -2.24
N THR A 151 -18.70 -10.53 -1.18
CA THR A 151 -19.52 -11.08 -0.09
C THR A 151 -20.37 -10.00 0.57
N GLN A 152 -21.49 -10.41 1.17
CA GLN A 152 -22.28 -9.59 2.10
C GLN A 152 -22.03 -9.99 3.56
N ASP A 153 -21.22 -11.03 3.79
CA ASP A 153 -20.87 -11.45 5.14
C ASP A 153 -19.96 -10.41 5.80
N ARG A 154 -20.51 -9.68 6.77
CA ARG A 154 -19.81 -8.70 7.59
C ARG A 154 -18.57 -9.30 8.26
N ARG A 155 -18.61 -10.59 8.65
CA ARG A 155 -17.52 -11.25 9.38
C ARG A 155 -16.32 -11.34 8.47
N LEU A 156 -16.52 -11.85 7.26
CA LEU A 156 -15.46 -11.98 6.27
C LEU A 156 -14.91 -10.61 5.85
N VAL A 157 -15.79 -9.62 5.59
CA VAL A 157 -15.37 -8.26 5.19
C VAL A 157 -14.49 -7.61 6.27
N TRP A 158 -15.00 -7.51 7.50
CA TRP A 158 -14.29 -6.79 8.55
C TRP A 158 -13.07 -7.56 9.06
N THR A 159 -13.14 -8.88 9.13
CA THR A 159 -11.96 -9.70 9.47
C THR A 159 -10.87 -9.54 8.43
N GLY A 160 -11.21 -9.43 7.13
CA GLY A 160 -10.22 -9.15 6.09
C GLY A 160 -9.56 -7.78 6.26
N VAL A 161 -10.34 -6.73 6.58
CA VAL A 161 -9.79 -5.39 6.83
C VAL A 161 -8.89 -5.40 8.07
N TRP A 162 -9.30 -6.11 9.13
CA TRP A 162 -8.50 -6.27 10.34
C TRP A 162 -7.18 -6.98 10.07
N ILE A 163 -7.22 -8.12 9.37
CA ILE A 163 -6.01 -8.88 9.00
C ILE A 163 -5.09 -8.02 8.15
N PHE A 164 -5.61 -7.29 7.15
CA PHE A 164 -4.80 -6.36 6.37
C PHE A 164 -4.11 -5.32 7.25
N SER A 165 -4.84 -4.73 8.21
CA SER A 165 -4.32 -3.67 9.08
C SER A 165 -3.14 -4.18 9.92
N VAL A 166 -3.33 -5.32 10.60
CA VAL A 166 -2.29 -5.96 11.44
C VAL A 166 -1.10 -6.45 10.61
N ALA A 167 -1.37 -7.04 9.44
CA ALA A 167 -0.35 -7.66 8.61
C ALA A 167 0.38 -6.67 7.70
N ASN A 168 -0.04 -5.40 7.62
CA ASN A 168 0.67 -4.35 6.90
C ASN A 168 1.87 -3.84 7.74
N TRP A 169 2.75 -4.77 8.13
CA TRP A 169 3.93 -4.52 8.96
C TRP A 169 5.10 -3.94 8.18
N VAL A 170 5.07 -4.06 6.85
CA VAL A 170 6.15 -3.68 5.94
C VAL A 170 6.53 -2.19 6.06
N GLY A 171 5.64 -1.37 6.63
CA GLY A 171 5.91 0.04 6.89
C GLY A 171 5.95 0.89 5.62
N GLN A 172 5.41 0.37 4.50
CA GLN A 172 5.34 1.07 3.20
C GLN A 172 4.22 2.11 3.15
N ASP A 173 3.48 2.26 4.25
CA ASP A 173 2.51 3.31 4.50
C ASP A 173 3.15 4.59 5.06
N TYR A 174 4.48 4.66 5.20
CA TYR A 174 5.19 5.90 5.54
C TYR A 174 5.00 7.01 4.49
N PHE A 175 5.31 8.25 4.88
CA PHE A 175 5.18 9.43 4.03
C PHE A 175 6.06 9.31 2.78
N SER A 176 5.46 8.85 1.69
CA SER A 176 6.17 8.47 0.47
C SER A 176 5.26 8.49 -0.76
N PRO A 177 5.85 8.65 -1.96
CA PRO A 177 5.09 8.51 -3.19
C PRO A 177 4.47 7.12 -3.35
N GLN A 178 5.10 6.08 -2.80
CA GLN A 178 4.61 4.71 -2.86
C GLN A 178 3.32 4.52 -2.06
N SER A 179 3.28 5.01 -0.82
CA SER A 179 2.09 4.92 0.05
C SER A 179 0.88 5.56 -0.64
N MET A 180 1.04 6.77 -1.19
CA MET A 180 -0.02 7.45 -1.93
C MET A 180 -0.43 6.68 -3.19
N ALA A 181 0.54 6.23 -3.98
CA ALA A 181 0.27 5.47 -5.20
C ALA A 181 -0.46 4.15 -4.91
N PHE A 182 -0.13 3.46 -3.81
CA PHE A 182 -0.79 2.22 -3.40
C PHE A 182 -2.25 2.46 -2.97
N LEU A 183 -2.53 3.53 -2.22
CA LEU A 183 -3.91 3.94 -1.90
C LEU A 183 -4.73 4.17 -3.18
N LEU A 184 -4.18 4.93 -4.12
CA LEU A 184 -4.85 5.22 -5.40
C LEU A 184 -5.01 3.95 -6.25
N TYR A 185 -4.01 3.06 -6.27
CA TYR A 185 -4.09 1.75 -6.90
C TYR A 185 -5.29 0.95 -6.36
N LEU A 186 -5.44 0.83 -5.04
CA LEU A 186 -6.59 0.13 -4.44
C LEU A 186 -7.91 0.81 -4.78
N GLY A 187 -7.96 2.14 -4.87
CA GLY A 187 -9.12 2.88 -5.33
C GLY A 187 -9.51 2.52 -6.77
N VAL A 188 -8.56 2.50 -7.70
CA VAL A 188 -8.80 2.11 -9.10
C VAL A 188 -9.28 0.65 -9.18
N ILE A 189 -8.64 -0.27 -8.45
CA ILE A 189 -9.05 -1.68 -8.40
C ILE A 189 -10.46 -1.83 -7.83
N ALA A 190 -10.79 -1.12 -6.74
CA ALA A 190 -12.12 -1.15 -6.14
C ALA A 190 -13.22 -0.73 -7.13
N VAL A 191 -13.00 0.35 -7.87
CA VAL A 191 -13.94 0.84 -8.90
C VAL A 191 -14.02 -0.15 -10.06
N ALA A 192 -12.89 -0.68 -10.54
CA ALA A 192 -12.84 -1.64 -11.63
C ALA A 192 -13.64 -2.91 -11.32
N LEU A 193 -13.46 -3.49 -10.13
CA LEU A 193 -14.16 -4.69 -9.66
C LEU A 193 -15.66 -4.43 -9.47
N ARG A 194 -16.04 -3.36 -8.76
CA ARG A 194 -17.46 -3.05 -8.49
C ARG A 194 -18.26 -2.78 -9.76
N ARG A 195 -17.66 -2.09 -10.73
CA ARG A 195 -18.31 -1.78 -12.00
C ARG A 195 -18.61 -3.04 -12.81
N ALA A 196 -17.71 -4.01 -12.80
CA ALA A 196 -17.88 -5.26 -13.53
C ALA A 196 -19.01 -6.14 -12.97
N GLU A 197 -19.31 -6.03 -11.67
CA GLU A 197 -20.39 -6.76 -11.00
C GLU A 197 -21.73 -6.01 -10.98
N ALA A 198 -21.78 -4.76 -11.44
CA ALA A 198 -23.02 -3.98 -11.45
C ALA A 198 -23.93 -4.33 -12.65
N PRO A 199 -25.22 -4.65 -12.44
CA PRO A 199 -26.17 -4.88 -13.54
C PRO A 199 -26.51 -3.56 -14.23
N ALA A 200 -26.23 -3.39 -15.54
CA ALA A 200 -26.80 -2.25 -16.28
C ALA A 200 -26.77 -2.36 -17.83
N PRO A 201 -27.87 -1.97 -18.52
CA PRO A 201 -27.87 -1.53 -19.91
C PRO A 201 -27.09 -0.21 -20.08
N GLY A 202 -26.61 0.10 -21.29
CA GLY A 202 -25.81 1.32 -21.56
C GLY A 202 -24.32 1.23 -21.17
N ARG A 203 -23.78 0.00 -21.15
CA ARG A 203 -22.42 -0.36 -20.68
C ARG A 203 -21.30 0.57 -21.20
N ARG A 204 -21.39 1.03 -22.45
CA ARG A 204 -20.32 1.84 -23.10
C ARG A 204 -20.26 3.30 -22.62
N ALA A 205 -21.38 4.00 -22.52
CA ALA A 205 -21.40 5.39 -22.03
C ALA A 205 -20.95 5.46 -20.57
N ARG A 206 -21.46 4.54 -19.75
CA ARG A 206 -21.03 4.40 -18.35
C ARG A 206 -19.56 4.03 -18.22
N GLN A 207 -19.04 3.15 -19.08
CA GLN A 207 -17.61 2.82 -19.12
C GLN A 207 -16.75 4.06 -19.38
N ILE A 208 -17.12 4.91 -20.35
CA ILE A 208 -16.41 6.15 -20.65
C ILE A 208 -16.39 7.09 -19.45
N VAL A 209 -17.54 7.31 -18.80
CA VAL A 209 -17.64 8.17 -17.61
C VAL A 209 -16.72 7.67 -16.49
N TRP A 210 -16.76 6.38 -16.18
CA TRP A 210 -15.89 5.84 -15.13
C TRP A 210 -14.41 5.89 -15.51
N THR A 211 -14.08 5.62 -16.77
CA THR A 211 -12.70 5.76 -17.24
C THR A 211 -12.25 7.22 -17.09
N ALA A 212 -13.07 8.20 -17.49
CA ALA A 212 -12.79 9.62 -17.32
C ALA A 212 -12.59 10.00 -15.85
N LEU A 213 -13.40 9.45 -14.93
CA LEU A 213 -13.24 9.66 -13.48
C LEU A 213 -11.98 9.00 -12.90
N LEU A 214 -11.49 7.91 -13.51
CA LEU A 214 -10.27 7.24 -13.09
C LEU A 214 -9.00 7.85 -13.68
N VAL A 215 -9.08 8.61 -14.79
CA VAL A 215 -7.91 9.25 -15.41
C VAL A 215 -7.14 10.13 -14.43
N PRO A 216 -7.76 11.02 -13.61
CA PRO A 216 -7.02 11.82 -12.63
C PRO A 216 -6.25 10.96 -11.61
N LEU A 217 -6.84 9.87 -11.14
CA LEU A 217 -6.19 8.94 -10.20
C LEU A 217 -5.01 8.24 -10.87
N ILE A 218 -5.20 7.78 -12.11
CA ILE A 218 -4.15 7.17 -12.93
C ILE A 218 -3.01 8.15 -13.16
N ALA A 219 -3.30 9.39 -13.57
CA ALA A 219 -2.31 10.42 -13.78
C ALA A 219 -1.54 10.70 -12.48
N ALA A 220 -2.24 10.84 -11.35
CA ALA A 220 -1.61 11.02 -10.04
C ALA A 220 -0.67 9.86 -9.68
N ILE A 221 -1.05 8.60 -9.94
CA ILE A 221 -0.14 7.44 -9.75
C ILE A 221 1.08 7.57 -10.67
N VAL A 222 0.86 7.83 -11.96
CA VAL A 222 1.91 7.89 -13.00
C VAL A 222 2.93 8.99 -12.72
N VAL A 223 2.49 10.18 -12.30
CA VAL A 223 3.40 11.31 -12.02
C VAL A 223 4.06 11.22 -10.64
N SER A 224 3.58 10.33 -9.76
CA SER A 224 4.10 10.21 -8.39
C SER A 224 5.02 9.02 -8.20
N HIS A 225 4.84 7.93 -8.95
CA HIS A 225 5.57 6.71 -8.66
C HIS A 225 5.89 5.92 -9.93
N GLN A 226 7.14 5.48 -10.06
CA GLN A 226 7.62 4.76 -11.25
C GLN A 226 7.06 3.33 -11.40
N LEU A 227 6.97 2.54 -10.32
CA LEU A 227 6.57 1.11 -10.39
C LEU A 227 5.07 0.83 -10.30
N THR A 228 4.32 1.55 -9.44
CA THR A 228 2.88 1.30 -9.24
C THR A 228 2.06 1.35 -10.53
N PRO A 229 2.33 2.20 -11.54
CA PRO A 229 1.68 2.12 -12.85
C PRO A 229 1.87 0.76 -13.53
N VAL A 230 3.06 0.17 -13.45
CA VAL A 230 3.35 -1.17 -14.02
C VAL A 230 2.48 -2.23 -13.33
N MET A 231 2.44 -2.20 -11.99
CA MET A 231 1.59 -3.10 -11.21
C MET A 231 0.11 -2.92 -11.57
N LEU A 232 -0.34 -1.68 -11.77
CA LEU A 232 -1.72 -1.38 -12.16
C LEU A 232 -2.05 -1.88 -13.58
N VAL A 233 -1.16 -1.68 -14.55
CA VAL A 233 -1.32 -2.19 -15.93
C VAL A 233 -1.52 -3.70 -15.90
N VAL A 234 -0.63 -4.42 -15.21
CA VAL A 234 -0.64 -5.89 -15.19
C VAL A 234 -1.84 -6.40 -14.41
N SER A 235 -2.20 -5.75 -13.30
CA SER A 235 -3.41 -6.07 -12.52
C SER A 235 -4.68 -5.92 -13.36
N LEU A 236 -4.86 -4.79 -14.05
CA LEU A 236 -6.04 -4.55 -14.89
C LEU A 236 -6.05 -5.46 -16.13
N ALA A 237 -4.90 -5.73 -16.74
CA ALA A 237 -4.78 -6.68 -17.84
C ALA A 237 -5.15 -8.11 -17.40
N ALA A 238 -4.71 -8.55 -16.21
CA ALA A 238 -5.10 -9.84 -15.63
C ALA A 238 -6.61 -9.91 -15.39
N LEU A 239 -7.24 -8.81 -14.95
CA LEU A 239 -8.69 -8.73 -14.85
C LEU A 239 -9.36 -8.85 -16.24
N CYS A 240 -8.79 -8.25 -17.28
CA CYS A 240 -9.34 -8.32 -18.64
C CYS A 240 -9.39 -9.72 -19.24
N VAL A 241 -8.56 -10.66 -18.77
CA VAL A 241 -8.63 -12.08 -19.15
C VAL A 241 -9.96 -12.70 -18.70
N MET A 242 -10.56 -12.20 -17.63
CA MET A 242 -11.90 -12.61 -17.20
C MET A 242 -12.95 -11.79 -17.96
N GLY A 243 -13.71 -12.43 -18.85
CA GLY A 243 -14.69 -11.77 -19.73
C GLY A 243 -15.68 -10.82 -19.03
N ARG A 244 -16.01 -11.06 -17.75
CA ARG A 244 -16.84 -10.16 -16.94
C ARG A 244 -16.16 -8.82 -16.61
N TYR A 245 -14.86 -8.83 -16.36
CA TYR A 245 -14.05 -7.67 -15.94
C TYR A 245 -13.32 -7.01 -17.10
N ARG A 246 -13.57 -7.45 -18.34
CA ARG A 246 -12.91 -6.97 -19.54
C ARG A 246 -13.22 -5.50 -19.83
N ASP A 247 -12.25 -4.63 -19.55
CA ASP A 247 -12.20 -3.22 -19.93
C ASP A 247 -10.82 -2.85 -20.49
N TRP A 248 -10.61 -3.16 -21.76
CA TRP A 248 -9.39 -2.77 -22.46
C TRP A 248 -9.24 -1.25 -22.63
N THR A 249 -10.34 -0.49 -22.60
CA THR A 249 -10.27 0.97 -22.71
C THR A 249 -9.51 1.55 -21.53
N LEU A 250 -9.81 1.10 -20.30
CA LEU A 250 -9.09 1.54 -19.11
C LEU A 250 -7.60 1.16 -19.15
N VAL A 251 -7.28 -0.06 -19.59
CA VAL A 251 -5.88 -0.53 -19.74
C VAL A 251 -5.14 0.33 -20.78
N ILE A 252 -5.74 0.57 -21.94
CA ILE A 252 -5.15 1.38 -23.00
C ILE A 252 -4.91 2.80 -22.52
N VAL A 253 -5.89 3.44 -21.87
CA VAL A 253 -5.72 4.80 -21.33
C VAL A 253 -4.58 4.85 -20.32
N LEU A 254 -4.51 3.89 -19.40
CA LEU A 254 -3.41 3.79 -18.44
C LEU A 254 -2.05 3.64 -19.14
N VAL A 255 -1.94 2.74 -20.13
CA VAL A 255 -0.71 2.55 -20.90
C VAL A 255 -0.32 3.81 -21.64
N LEU A 256 -1.28 4.52 -22.25
CA LEU A 256 -1.01 5.76 -22.98
C LEU A 256 -0.53 6.88 -22.05
N VAL A 257 -1.18 7.09 -20.90
CA VAL A 257 -0.75 8.09 -19.91
C VAL A 257 0.63 7.75 -19.35
N PHE A 258 0.86 6.47 -19.02
CA PHE A 258 2.15 6.01 -18.52
C PHE A 258 3.26 6.14 -19.57
N ALA A 259 3.01 5.74 -20.81
CA ALA A 259 3.95 5.90 -21.91
C ALA A 259 4.22 7.37 -22.20
N ALA A 260 3.19 8.22 -22.24
CA ALA A 260 3.34 9.66 -22.45
C ALA A 260 4.28 10.28 -21.40
N TRP A 261 4.11 9.94 -20.12
CA TRP A 261 5.00 10.42 -19.06
C TRP A 261 6.44 9.93 -19.23
N ASN A 262 6.62 8.63 -19.49
CA ASN A 262 7.95 8.02 -19.65
C ASN A 262 8.69 8.45 -20.91
N LEU A 263 7.98 8.81 -21.97
CA LEU A 263 8.55 9.31 -23.22
C LEU A 263 8.77 10.82 -23.20
N THR A 264 8.42 11.51 -22.12
CA THR A 264 8.57 12.96 -22.00
C THR A 264 9.29 13.35 -20.71
N ALA A 265 8.59 13.37 -19.59
CA ALA A 265 9.08 13.84 -18.30
C ALA A 265 10.25 12.98 -17.81
N SER A 266 10.06 11.67 -17.62
CA SER A 266 11.09 10.78 -17.06
C SER A 266 12.05 10.18 -18.09
N LEU A 267 11.94 10.56 -19.37
CA LEU A 267 12.77 10.03 -20.44
C LEU A 267 14.29 10.17 -20.19
N PRO A 268 14.80 11.32 -19.69
CA PRO A 268 16.24 11.46 -19.42
C PRO A 268 16.75 10.41 -18.44
N PHE A 269 16.05 10.22 -17.32
CA PHE A 269 16.38 9.21 -16.32
C PHE A 269 16.27 7.79 -16.87
N LEU A 270 15.22 7.49 -17.62
CA LEU A 270 15.05 6.15 -18.20
C LEU A 270 16.14 5.81 -19.22
N ARG A 271 16.65 6.78 -19.99
CA ARG A 271 17.75 6.52 -20.93
C ARG A 271 19.02 6.04 -20.21
N GLU A 272 19.26 6.55 -19.00
CA GLU A 272 20.39 6.16 -18.17
C GLU A 272 20.12 4.83 -17.44
N ALA A 273 18.90 4.61 -16.94
CA ALA A 273 18.55 3.44 -16.14
C ALA A 273 18.24 2.16 -16.95
N VAL A 274 17.68 2.30 -18.16
CA VAL A 274 17.19 1.15 -18.98
C VAL A 274 18.27 0.10 -19.27
N PRO A 275 19.53 0.46 -19.63
CA PRO A 275 20.57 -0.54 -19.88
C PRO A 275 20.80 -1.50 -18.70
N ASP A 276 20.82 -0.96 -17.47
CA ASP A 276 21.03 -1.78 -16.27
C ASP A 276 19.77 -2.55 -15.88
N MET A 277 18.58 -1.97 -16.09
CA MET A 277 17.31 -2.69 -15.93
C MET A 277 17.24 -3.92 -16.84
N ILE A 278 17.64 -3.80 -18.11
CA ILE A 278 17.67 -4.92 -19.07
C ILE A 278 18.64 -6.01 -18.61
N LYS A 279 19.84 -5.65 -18.12
CA LYS A 279 20.80 -6.62 -17.58
C LYS A 279 20.27 -7.37 -16.37
N SER A 280 19.47 -6.70 -15.53
CA SER A 280 18.87 -7.29 -14.32
C SER A 280 17.68 -8.22 -14.59
N PHE A 281 17.13 -8.18 -15.81
CA PHE A 281 15.93 -8.92 -16.17
C PHE A 281 16.20 -10.42 -16.18
N GLY A 282 15.46 -11.18 -15.37
CA GLY A 282 15.58 -12.65 -15.27
C GLY A 282 16.70 -13.18 -14.36
N ASP A 283 17.52 -12.33 -13.73
CA ASP A 283 18.55 -12.74 -12.76
C ASP A 283 17.95 -12.99 -11.37
N VAL A 284 17.18 -14.07 -11.23
CA VAL A 284 16.44 -14.40 -10.00
C VAL A 284 17.39 -14.65 -8.80
N SER A 285 18.58 -15.21 -9.04
CA SER A 285 19.58 -15.51 -8.01
C SER A 285 20.11 -14.25 -7.31
N SER A 286 20.57 -13.26 -8.07
CA SER A 286 21.14 -12.05 -7.47
C SER A 286 20.08 -11.17 -6.81
N ASN A 287 18.84 -11.28 -7.26
CA ASN A 287 17.69 -10.59 -6.67
C ASN A 287 17.27 -11.21 -5.32
N LEU A 288 17.33 -12.54 -5.19
CA LEU A 288 17.04 -13.22 -3.93
C LEU A 288 18.08 -12.90 -2.85
N GLU A 289 19.37 -12.87 -3.21
CA GLU A 289 20.45 -12.54 -2.27
C GLU A 289 20.37 -11.09 -1.78
N ARG A 290 20.04 -10.15 -2.67
CA ARG A 290 19.83 -8.73 -2.28
C ARG A 290 18.53 -8.54 -1.49
N GLY A 291 17.47 -9.30 -1.81
CA GLY A 291 16.13 -9.25 -1.20
C GLY A 291 16.10 -9.34 0.33
N TYR A 292 17.11 -9.95 0.94
CA TYR A 292 17.17 -10.14 2.38
C TYR A 292 17.65 -8.90 3.17
N GLY A 293 18.06 -7.82 2.50
CA GLY A 293 18.60 -6.62 3.13
C GLY A 293 19.92 -6.89 3.86
N SER A 294 20.39 -5.92 4.65
CA SER A 294 21.46 -6.21 5.61
C SER A 294 20.94 -7.19 6.66
N VAL A 295 21.73 -8.20 7.00
CA VAL A 295 21.38 -9.18 8.04
C VAL A 295 21.12 -8.39 9.34
N PRO A 296 19.93 -8.49 9.95
CA PRO A 296 19.63 -7.78 11.18
C PRO A 296 20.66 -8.11 12.25
N THR A 297 21.27 -7.08 12.83
CA THR A 297 22.25 -7.21 13.91
C THR A 297 21.58 -6.87 15.25
N GLY A 298 21.75 -7.74 16.26
CA GLY A 298 21.12 -7.58 17.57
C GLY A 298 19.83 -8.40 17.77
N SER A 299 19.56 -8.76 19.03
CA SER A 299 18.50 -9.71 19.41
C SER A 299 17.09 -9.22 19.06
N GLY A 300 16.77 -7.95 19.31
CA GLY A 300 15.42 -7.43 19.02
C GLY A 300 15.16 -7.17 17.53
N ALA A 301 16.17 -6.74 16.76
CA ALA A 301 16.05 -6.63 15.31
C ALA A 301 15.85 -8.01 14.64
N LEU A 302 16.56 -9.04 15.13
CA LEU A 302 16.36 -10.43 14.71
C LEU A 302 14.96 -10.92 15.09
N PHE A 303 14.50 -10.65 16.31
CA PHE A 303 13.14 -11.01 16.75
C PHE A 303 12.08 -10.35 15.87
N ALA A 304 12.17 -9.04 15.62
CA ALA A 304 11.23 -8.31 14.78
C ALA A 304 11.20 -8.86 13.34
N SER A 305 12.38 -9.16 12.77
CA SER A 305 12.50 -9.78 11.44
C SER A 305 11.81 -11.15 11.38
N TRP A 306 12.03 -12.02 12.36
CA TRP A 306 11.34 -13.32 12.42
C TRP A 306 9.84 -13.19 12.67
N ALA A 307 9.41 -12.29 13.56
CA ALA A 307 7.99 -12.04 13.82
C ALA A 307 7.28 -11.58 12.54
N ALA A 308 7.88 -10.67 11.79
CA ALA A 308 7.39 -10.19 10.50
C ALA A 308 7.27 -11.31 9.44
N ARG A 309 8.28 -12.18 9.35
CA ARG A 309 8.27 -13.35 8.46
C ARG A 309 7.20 -14.36 8.83
N ILE A 310 7.07 -14.67 10.13
CA ILE A 310 6.05 -15.58 10.65
C ILE A 310 4.66 -15.00 10.38
N LEU A 311 4.43 -13.71 10.65
CA LEU A 311 3.16 -13.05 10.36
C LEU A 311 2.81 -13.13 8.87
N SER A 312 3.77 -12.86 7.99
CA SER A 312 3.57 -12.97 6.54
C SER A 312 3.23 -14.40 6.12
N ALA A 313 3.96 -15.39 6.63
CA ALA A 313 3.71 -16.80 6.37
C ALA A 313 2.33 -17.24 6.87
N LEU A 314 1.93 -16.82 8.08
CA LEU A 314 0.62 -17.11 8.64
C LEU A 314 -0.49 -16.53 7.77
N VAL A 315 -0.38 -15.29 7.30
CA VAL A 315 -1.39 -14.70 6.41
C VAL A 315 -1.50 -15.47 5.10
N VAL A 316 -0.38 -15.90 4.51
CA VAL A 316 -0.38 -16.73 3.28
C VAL A 316 -1.01 -18.10 3.54
N LEU A 317 -0.67 -18.76 4.66
CA LEU A 317 -1.20 -20.07 5.02
C LEU A 317 -2.70 -20.00 5.32
N LEU A 318 -3.15 -18.99 6.06
CA LEU A 318 -4.57 -18.74 6.31
C LEU A 318 -5.30 -18.41 5.00
N ALA A 319 -4.70 -17.60 4.12
CA ALA A 319 -5.28 -17.33 2.81
C ALA A 319 -5.44 -18.61 1.99
N ALA A 320 -4.42 -19.47 1.94
CA ALA A 320 -4.51 -20.76 1.28
C ALA A 320 -5.62 -21.62 1.92
N ALA A 321 -5.66 -21.73 3.25
CA ALA A 321 -6.69 -22.45 3.99
C ALA A 321 -8.09 -21.92 3.64
N GLY A 322 -8.31 -20.60 3.65
CA GLY A 322 -9.62 -20.01 3.33
C GLY A 322 -10.02 -20.17 1.85
N VAL A 323 -9.05 -20.26 0.93
CA VAL A 323 -9.33 -20.66 -0.46
C VAL A 323 -9.85 -22.11 -0.51
N PHE A 324 -9.26 -23.03 0.24
CA PHE A 324 -9.69 -24.43 0.29
C PHE A 324 -11.02 -24.62 1.06
N LEU A 325 -11.12 -24.04 2.25
CA LEU A 325 -12.24 -24.17 3.20
C LEU A 325 -13.49 -23.37 2.77
N GLY A 326 -13.31 -22.19 2.17
CA GLY A 326 -14.41 -21.38 1.63
C GLY A 326 -15.16 -22.02 0.45
N GLY A 327 -14.70 -23.17 -0.03
CA GLY A 327 -15.39 -24.00 -1.00
C GLY A 327 -15.40 -23.45 -2.42
N LYS A 328 -16.06 -24.17 -3.33
CA LYS A 328 -16.17 -23.77 -4.75
C LYS A 328 -16.93 -22.45 -4.97
N PRO A 329 -18.00 -22.11 -4.23
CA PRO A 329 -18.75 -20.87 -4.46
C PRO A 329 -17.92 -19.61 -4.19
N LEU A 330 -17.26 -19.51 -3.03
CA LEU A 330 -16.42 -18.37 -2.69
C LEU A 330 -15.27 -18.23 -3.68
N ARG A 331 -14.56 -19.34 -3.96
CA ARG A 331 -13.47 -19.36 -4.94
C ARG A 331 -13.93 -18.83 -6.28
N THR A 332 -15.03 -19.33 -6.82
CA THR A 332 -15.54 -18.92 -8.13
C THR A 332 -15.92 -17.43 -8.16
N ARG A 333 -16.57 -16.93 -7.10
CA ARG A 333 -16.98 -15.53 -7.01
C ARG A 333 -15.79 -14.59 -6.84
N ALA A 334 -14.85 -14.94 -5.96
CA ALA A 334 -13.66 -14.14 -5.64
C ALA A 334 -12.42 -14.48 -6.50
N ARG A 335 -12.59 -15.18 -7.63
CA ARG A 335 -11.53 -15.46 -8.63
C ARG A 335 -10.68 -14.23 -8.98
N PRO A 336 -11.25 -13.02 -9.16
CA PRO A 336 -10.44 -11.83 -9.42
C PRO A 336 -9.41 -11.54 -8.34
N LEU A 337 -9.75 -11.75 -7.07
CA LEU A 337 -8.84 -11.51 -5.97
C LEU A 337 -7.69 -12.53 -5.97
N LEU A 338 -7.95 -13.78 -6.37
CA LEU A 338 -6.89 -14.78 -6.55
C LEU A 338 -5.92 -14.37 -7.66
N LEU A 339 -6.46 -13.90 -8.80
CA LEU A 339 -5.62 -13.42 -9.90
C LEU A 339 -4.79 -12.22 -9.48
N LEU A 340 -5.39 -11.24 -8.80
CA LEU A 340 -4.69 -10.05 -8.31
C LEU A 340 -3.65 -10.39 -7.24
N ALA A 341 -3.90 -11.37 -6.37
CA ALA A 341 -2.90 -11.90 -5.44
C ALA A 341 -1.73 -12.61 -6.16
N GLY A 342 -1.95 -13.17 -7.35
CA GLY A 342 -0.91 -13.83 -8.14
C GLY A 342 -0.03 -12.88 -8.98
N VAL A 343 -0.48 -11.64 -9.21
CA VAL A 343 0.26 -10.69 -10.08
C VAL A 343 1.62 -10.28 -9.50
N PRO A 344 1.75 -9.88 -8.21
CA PRO A 344 3.02 -9.35 -7.71
C PRO A 344 4.19 -10.35 -7.75
N PRO A 345 4.04 -11.63 -7.36
CA PRO A 345 5.11 -12.63 -7.50
C PRO A 345 5.60 -12.80 -8.95
N LEU A 346 4.68 -12.79 -9.92
CA LEU A 346 5.03 -12.91 -11.35
C LEU A 346 5.91 -11.74 -11.81
N LEU A 347 5.62 -10.52 -11.34
CA LEU A 347 6.41 -9.35 -11.68
C LEU A 347 7.77 -9.32 -10.99
N ALA A 348 7.88 -9.88 -9.78
CA ALA A 348 9.15 -10.01 -9.09
C ALA A 348 10.09 -11.01 -9.77
N ILE A 349 9.57 -12.05 -10.42
CA ILE A 349 10.36 -12.97 -11.24
C ILE A 349 10.86 -12.26 -12.51
N ALA A 350 10.05 -11.37 -13.08
CA ALA A 350 10.39 -10.68 -14.33
C ALA A 350 11.41 -9.54 -14.13
N ASN A 351 11.34 -8.78 -13.03
CA ASN A 351 12.16 -7.57 -12.85
C ASN A 351 13.13 -7.68 -11.68
N GLY A 352 14.41 -7.39 -11.95
CA GLY A 352 15.47 -7.32 -10.94
C GLY A 352 15.48 -6.04 -10.13
N TYR A 353 14.41 -5.78 -9.39
CA TYR A 353 14.29 -4.57 -8.59
C TYR A 353 14.80 -4.76 -7.15
N GLY A 354 16.11 -4.96 -7.01
CA GLY A 354 16.84 -4.81 -5.74
C GLY A 354 16.28 -5.53 -4.51
N SER A 355 16.76 -5.11 -3.34
CA SER A 355 16.45 -5.72 -2.05
C SER A 355 15.01 -5.51 -1.57
N GLU A 356 14.28 -4.54 -2.13
CA GLU A 356 12.93 -4.17 -1.68
C GLU A 356 11.80 -4.88 -2.43
N MET A 357 12.08 -5.65 -3.48
CA MET A 357 11.03 -6.28 -4.29
C MET A 357 10.13 -7.19 -3.45
N ILE A 358 10.70 -7.95 -2.51
CA ILE A 358 9.93 -8.88 -1.66
C ILE A 358 8.89 -8.16 -0.80
N PHE A 359 9.23 -6.98 -0.29
CA PHE A 359 8.33 -6.11 0.47
C PHE A 359 7.19 -5.57 -0.39
N ARG A 360 7.49 -5.20 -1.64
CA ARG A 360 6.48 -4.75 -2.61
C ARG A 360 5.54 -5.88 -3.02
N VAL A 361 6.07 -7.08 -3.24
CA VAL A 361 5.26 -8.28 -3.50
C VAL A 361 4.26 -8.49 -2.39
N LEU A 362 4.72 -8.54 -1.14
CA LEU A 362 3.83 -8.71 0.01
C LEU A 362 2.79 -7.59 0.08
N MET A 363 3.21 -6.32 -0.04
CA MET A 363 2.32 -5.15 0.02
C MET A 363 1.18 -5.23 -0.99
N PHE A 364 1.46 -5.53 -2.26
CA PHE A 364 0.43 -5.60 -3.30
C PHE A 364 -0.44 -6.87 -3.21
N MET A 365 0.07 -7.97 -2.66
CA MET A 365 -0.70 -9.19 -2.43
C MET A 365 -1.63 -9.07 -1.22
N LEU A 366 -1.19 -8.37 -0.18
CA LEU A 366 -1.78 -8.40 1.15
C LEU A 366 -3.29 -8.08 1.18
N PRO A 367 -3.82 -7.06 0.47
CA PRO A 367 -5.25 -6.79 0.41
C PRO A 367 -6.07 -8.01 -0.01
N PHE A 368 -5.55 -8.81 -0.93
CA PHE A 368 -6.25 -9.95 -1.51
C PHE A 368 -6.06 -11.20 -0.66
N LEU A 369 -4.86 -11.40 -0.09
CA LEU A 369 -4.59 -12.47 0.85
C LEU A 369 -5.42 -12.31 2.12
N ALA A 370 -5.54 -11.09 2.66
CA ALA A 370 -6.31 -10.83 3.86
C ALA A 370 -7.81 -11.20 3.71
N PHE A 371 -8.39 -11.00 2.53
CA PHE A 371 -9.75 -11.46 2.22
C PHE A 371 -9.90 -12.98 2.36
N PHE A 372 -8.96 -13.74 1.81
CA PHE A 372 -9.00 -15.20 1.89
C PHE A 372 -8.61 -15.71 3.28
N ALA A 373 -7.67 -15.06 3.96
CA ALA A 373 -7.31 -15.40 5.32
C ALA A 373 -8.50 -15.26 6.27
N ALA A 374 -9.35 -14.24 6.06
CA ALA A 374 -10.60 -14.06 6.78
C ALA A 374 -11.67 -15.13 6.47
N ALA A 375 -11.49 -15.93 5.42
CA ALA A 375 -12.37 -17.01 5.02
C ALA A 375 -11.90 -18.40 5.49
N SER A 376 -10.80 -18.45 6.25
CA SER A 376 -10.24 -19.70 6.80
C SER A 376 -11.00 -20.27 7.99
#